data_AF-A0AAU5YJ29-F1
#
_entry.id   AF-A0AAU5YJ29-F1
#
_cell.length_a   1.000
_cell.length_b   1.000
_cell.length_c   1.000
_cell.angle_alpha   90.00
_cell.angle_beta   90.00
_cell.angle_gamma   90.00
#
_symmetry.space_group_name_H-M   'P 1'
#
loop_
_entity.id
_entity.type
_entity.pdbx_description
1 polymer ?
#
loop_
_entity_poly.entity_id
_entity_poly.type
_entity_poly.pdbx_seq_one_letter_code
_entity_poly.pdbx_strand_id
1 'polypeptide(L)'
;MPRNRPGALRADRTPGPHARPRTRDVPQPPRIRGLSARTSLAIHHVEYEGGDRHLFAGATALALHRYREFLSSPGRHTLYPRTSVCPGCPGCGLDDVRHARDVLDETLRLLPRRPRAELARTLSALDRRYLDRTLPDPRPHPATSAAPATPAPWWHRRLGEGAEGW
;
A
#
# COMPACT_ATOMS: atom_id res chain seq x y z
N MET A 1 -24.31 43.79 -40.06
CA MET A 1 -24.19 42.85 -38.91
C MET A 1 -22.93 42.01 -39.09
N PRO A 2 -21.81 42.32 -38.41
CA PRO A 2 -20.61 41.49 -38.48
C PRO A 2 -20.85 40.18 -37.72
N ARG A 3 -20.73 39.03 -38.39
CA ARG A 3 -20.86 37.71 -37.75
C ARG A 3 -19.54 37.37 -37.05
N ASN A 4 -19.56 37.25 -35.73
CA ASN A 4 -18.40 36.84 -34.94
C ASN A 4 -17.92 35.44 -35.38
N ARG A 5 -16.61 35.32 -35.61
CA ARG A 5 -15.97 34.05 -36.00
C ARG A 5 -16.03 33.06 -34.81
N PRO A 6 -16.21 31.76 -35.05
CA PRO A 6 -16.46 30.75 -34.00
C PRO A 6 -15.34 30.60 -32.96
N GLY A 7 -14.13 31.14 -33.22
CA GLY A 7 -13.03 31.19 -32.25
C GLY A 7 -13.27 32.14 -31.07
N ALA A 8 -13.99 33.25 -31.29
CA ALA A 8 -14.25 34.25 -30.24
C ALA A 8 -15.18 33.69 -29.14
N LEU A 9 -16.14 32.84 -29.51
CA LEU A 9 -17.05 32.18 -28.56
C LEU A 9 -16.37 31.15 -27.65
N ARG A 10 -15.15 30.69 -27.99
CA ARG A 10 -14.40 29.75 -27.14
C ARG A 10 -13.54 30.46 -26.10
N ALA A 11 -13.15 31.71 -26.36
CA ALA A 11 -12.37 32.53 -25.42
C ALA A 11 -13.26 33.08 -24.29
N ASP A 12 -14.54 33.35 -24.56
CA ASP A 12 -15.52 33.85 -23.57
C ASP A 12 -16.09 32.79 -22.64
N ARG A 13 -15.68 31.52 -22.78
CA ARG A 13 -15.98 30.50 -21.76
C ARG A 13 -14.98 30.64 -20.63
N THR A 14 -15.20 31.65 -19.78
CA THR A 14 -14.63 31.69 -18.44
C THR A 14 -14.93 30.35 -17.77
N PRO A 15 -13.92 29.58 -17.35
CA PRO A 15 -14.15 28.34 -16.63
C PRO A 15 -14.94 28.69 -15.36
N GLY A 16 -16.11 28.07 -15.17
CA GLY A 16 -16.90 28.28 -13.96
C GLY A 16 -16.09 27.92 -12.70
N PRO A 17 -16.54 28.32 -11.50
CA PRO A 17 -15.83 28.11 -10.22
C PRO A 17 -15.59 26.63 -9.85
N HIS A 18 -16.07 25.68 -10.66
CA HIS A 18 -15.86 24.24 -10.53
C HIS A 18 -14.99 23.63 -11.64
N ALA A 19 -14.39 24.45 -12.51
CA ALA A 19 -13.42 23.97 -13.47
C ALA A 19 -12.18 23.47 -12.72
N ARG A 20 -11.98 22.15 -12.72
CA ARG A 20 -10.77 21.54 -12.17
C ARG A 20 -9.55 22.29 -12.72
N PRO A 21 -8.63 22.77 -11.86
CA PRO A 21 -7.42 23.40 -12.34
C PRO A 21 -6.75 22.43 -13.31
N ARG A 22 -6.36 22.92 -14.49
CA ARG A 22 -5.47 22.18 -15.40
C ARG A 22 -4.16 22.02 -14.65
N THR A 23 -4.06 20.93 -13.90
CA THR A 23 -3.05 20.66 -12.87
C THR A 23 -1.64 20.66 -13.46
N ARG A 24 -1.00 21.82 -13.42
CA ARG A 24 0.46 21.95 -13.52
C ARG A 24 1.12 22.42 -12.21
N ASP A 25 0.35 22.98 -11.28
CA ASP A 25 0.87 23.61 -10.05
C ASP A 25 0.78 22.74 -8.79
N VAL A 26 0.29 21.50 -8.88
CA VAL A 26 0.40 20.57 -7.75
C VAL A 26 1.76 19.88 -7.84
N PRO A 27 2.64 20.03 -6.82
CA PRO A 27 3.92 19.32 -6.78
C PRO A 27 3.68 17.84 -6.99
N GLN A 28 4.46 17.22 -7.89
CA GLN A 28 4.36 15.78 -8.06
C GLN A 28 4.69 15.11 -6.73
N PRO A 29 3.86 14.16 -6.27
CA PRO A 29 4.09 13.53 -5.00
C PRO A 29 5.41 12.73 -5.03
N PRO A 30 6.07 12.57 -3.87
CA PRO A 30 7.39 11.96 -3.82
C PRO A 30 7.38 10.55 -4.40
N ARG A 31 8.48 10.18 -5.06
CA ARG A 31 8.62 8.84 -5.66
C ARG A 31 8.83 7.79 -4.58
N ILE A 32 8.15 6.66 -4.73
CA ILE A 32 8.34 5.51 -3.86
C ILE A 32 9.62 4.79 -4.29
N ARG A 33 10.54 4.56 -3.35
CA ARG A 33 11.84 3.94 -3.63
C ARG A 33 11.66 2.55 -4.28
N GLY A 34 12.25 2.40 -5.48
CA GLY A 34 12.22 1.15 -6.25
C GLY A 34 11.00 0.98 -7.17
N LEU A 35 10.15 2.01 -7.30
CA LEU A 35 9.03 2.04 -8.25
C LEU A 35 9.19 3.18 -9.26
N SER A 36 8.59 3.02 -10.42
CA SER A 36 8.52 4.03 -11.47
C SER A 36 7.70 5.24 -11.01
N ALA A 37 7.95 6.39 -11.64
CA ALA A 37 7.19 7.61 -11.37
C ALA A 37 5.69 7.42 -11.63
N ARG A 38 5.34 6.67 -12.69
CA ARG A 38 3.96 6.38 -13.07
C ARG A 38 3.25 5.53 -12.02
N THR A 39 3.92 4.51 -11.50
CA THR A 39 3.37 3.63 -10.46
C THR A 39 3.28 4.36 -9.13
N SER A 40 4.28 5.17 -8.78
CA SER A 40 4.22 6.03 -7.60
C SER A 40 3.02 6.97 -7.66
N LEU A 41 2.80 7.66 -8.80
CA LEU A 41 1.65 8.54 -8.97
C LEU A 41 0.31 7.80 -8.85
N ALA A 42 0.19 6.61 -9.46
CA ALA A 42 -1.02 5.80 -9.37
C ALA A 42 -1.32 5.37 -7.92
N ILE A 43 -0.29 5.06 -7.14
CA ILE A 43 -0.41 4.75 -5.71
C ILE A 43 -0.90 5.98 -4.95
N HIS A 44 -0.32 7.16 -5.18
CA HIS A 44 -0.76 8.40 -4.54
C HIS A 44 -2.23 8.73 -4.84
N HIS A 45 -2.72 8.44 -6.05
CA HIS A 45 -4.15 8.55 -6.36
C HIS A 45 -5.00 7.58 -5.53
N VAL A 46 -4.58 6.32 -5.43
CA VAL A 46 -5.28 5.31 -4.61
C VAL A 46 -5.29 5.68 -3.13
N GLU A 47 -4.19 6.17 -2.58
CA GLU A 47 -4.09 6.62 -1.18
C GLU A 47 -4.94 7.87 -0.90
N TYR A 48 -5.16 8.72 -1.91
CA TYR A 48 -5.97 9.92 -1.74
C TYR A 48 -7.48 9.65 -1.92
N GLU A 49 -7.84 8.76 -2.84
CA GLU A 49 -9.24 8.40 -3.13
C GLU A 49 -9.76 7.27 -2.23
N GLY A 50 -8.87 6.43 -1.72
CA GLY A 50 -9.18 5.31 -0.84
C GLY A 50 -9.57 5.80 0.55
N GLY A 51 -10.87 5.87 0.81
CA GLY A 51 -11.41 6.23 2.13
C GLY A 51 -11.15 5.21 3.25
N ASP A 52 -10.26 4.24 3.04
CA ASP A 52 -9.83 3.30 4.08
C ASP A 52 -8.89 4.02 5.05
N ARG A 53 -9.19 3.92 6.34
CA ARG A 53 -8.38 4.47 7.43
C ARG A 53 -6.92 3.99 7.38
N HIS A 54 -6.65 2.83 6.81
CA HIS A 54 -5.31 2.24 6.69
C HIS A 54 -4.58 2.65 5.40
N LEU A 55 -5.25 3.30 4.45
CA LEU A 55 -4.68 3.83 3.20
C LEU A 55 -4.58 5.36 3.22
N PHE A 56 -3.85 5.90 4.19
CA PHE A 56 -3.54 7.33 4.22
C PHE A 56 -2.41 7.69 3.23
N ALA A 57 -2.23 8.99 2.97
CA ALA A 57 -1.15 9.49 2.12
C ALA A 57 0.23 9.02 2.62
N GLY A 58 0.96 8.28 1.78
CA GLY A 58 2.26 7.69 2.10
C GLY A 58 2.20 6.32 2.81
N ALA A 59 1.01 5.75 3.05
CA ALA A 59 0.86 4.45 3.69
C ALA A 59 1.60 3.33 2.95
N THR A 60 1.52 3.28 1.62
CA THR A 60 2.19 2.26 0.80
C THR A 60 3.71 2.40 0.87
N ALA A 61 4.20 3.65 0.85
CA ALA A 61 5.63 3.93 0.94
C ALA A 61 6.19 3.49 2.29
N LEU A 62 5.48 3.80 3.37
CA LEU A 62 5.82 3.39 4.73
C LEU A 62 5.72 1.87 4.90
N ALA A 63 4.66 1.24 4.39
CA ALA A 63 4.50 -0.22 4.44
C ALA A 63 5.63 -0.95 3.68
N LEU A 64 6.02 -0.47 2.49
CA LEU A 64 7.18 -1.00 1.77
C LEU A 64 8.49 -0.81 2.54
N HIS A 65 8.66 0.33 3.21
CA HIS A 65 9.83 0.61 4.03
C HIS A 65 9.91 -0.37 5.20
N ARG A 66 8.84 -0.49 6.00
CA ARG A 66 8.75 -1.43 7.13
C ARG A 66 8.94 -2.88 6.70
N TYR A 67 8.36 -3.26 5.57
CA TYR A 67 8.51 -4.62 5.07
C TYR A 67 9.96 -4.94 4.68
N ARG A 68 10.64 -3.99 4.02
CA ARG A 68 12.06 -4.12 3.69
C ARG A 68 12.95 -4.09 4.93
N GLU A 69 12.64 -3.23 5.89
CA GLU A 69 13.37 -3.10 7.15
C GLU A 69 13.36 -4.41 7.94
N PHE A 70 12.17 -5.01 8.14
CA PHE A 70 12.01 -6.32 8.76
C PHE A 70 12.89 -7.38 8.09
N LEU A 71 12.86 -7.45 6.76
CA LEU A 71 13.64 -8.41 5.98
C LEU A 71 15.13 -8.11 5.88
N SER A 72 15.55 -6.89 6.25
CA SER A 72 16.96 -6.47 6.23
C SER A 72 17.67 -6.76 7.55
N SER A 73 16.95 -7.26 8.57
CA SER A 73 17.56 -7.60 9.86
C SER A 73 18.75 -8.54 9.68
N PRO A 74 19.95 -8.19 10.19
CA PRO A 74 21.18 -8.93 9.93
C PRO A 74 21.13 -10.35 10.53
N GLY A 75 21.87 -11.26 9.91
CA GLY A 75 21.99 -12.65 10.36
C GLY A 75 21.14 -13.65 9.56
N ARG A 76 21.39 -14.93 9.81
CA ARG A 76 20.69 -16.07 9.18
C ARG A 76 19.53 -16.61 10.02
N HIS A 77 19.25 -15.97 11.15
CA HIS A 77 18.23 -16.43 12.08
C HIS A 77 16.82 -16.22 11.51
N THR A 78 15.93 -17.14 11.88
CA THR A 78 14.49 -17.01 11.69
C THR A 78 14.01 -15.70 12.27
N LEU A 79 13.16 -15.00 11.52
CA LEU A 79 12.46 -13.80 11.95
C LEU A 79 11.04 -14.16 12.39
N TYR A 80 10.61 -13.50 13.44
CA TYR A 80 9.25 -13.64 13.98
C TYR A 80 8.53 -12.28 13.83
N PRO A 81 7.44 -12.20 13.05
CA PRO A 81 6.58 -11.03 13.02
C PRO A 81 6.10 -10.63 14.42
N ARG A 82 6.18 -9.35 14.73
CA ARG A 82 5.79 -8.79 16.03
C ARG A 82 4.48 -8.06 15.88
N THR A 83 3.56 -8.27 16.81
CA THR A 83 2.35 -7.46 16.88
C THR A 83 2.75 -6.04 17.28
N SER A 84 2.25 -5.04 16.56
CA SER A 84 2.51 -3.64 16.88
C SER A 84 2.01 -3.31 18.29
N VAL A 85 2.75 -2.49 19.03
CA VAL A 85 2.34 -2.03 20.37
C VAL A 85 1.04 -1.23 20.34
N CYS A 86 0.78 -0.52 19.23
CA CYS A 86 -0.43 0.27 19.03
C CYS A 86 -1.10 -0.08 17.70
N PRO A 87 -1.89 -1.18 17.62
CA PRO A 87 -2.49 -1.65 16.38
C PRO A 87 -3.65 -0.79 15.89
N GLY A 88 -4.25 0.03 16.77
CA GLY A 88 -5.34 0.93 16.41
C GLY A 88 -4.89 2.19 15.67
N CYS A 89 -3.60 2.54 15.72
CA CYS A 89 -3.04 3.68 15.02
C CYS A 89 -2.64 3.28 13.58
N PRO A 90 -3.16 3.94 12.52
CA PRO A 90 -2.84 3.57 11.14
C PRO A 90 -1.35 3.56 10.81
N GLY A 91 -0.59 4.48 11.41
CA GLY A 91 0.87 4.54 11.25
C GLY A 91 1.60 3.46 12.05
N CYS A 92 1.35 3.39 13.37
CA CYS A 92 2.05 2.45 14.25
C CYS A 92 1.69 0.99 13.99
N GLY A 93 0.49 0.71 13.47
CA GLY A 93 0.08 -0.62 13.06
C GLY A 93 1.04 -1.23 12.02
N LEU A 94 1.67 -0.40 11.19
CA LEU A 94 2.64 -0.84 10.17
C LEU A 94 3.97 -1.36 10.76
N ASP A 95 4.20 -1.16 12.06
CA ASP A 95 5.31 -1.80 12.75
C ASP A 95 5.11 -3.34 12.83
N ASP A 96 3.85 -3.82 12.74
CA ASP A 96 3.57 -5.21 12.40
C ASP A 96 3.72 -5.43 10.90
N VAL A 97 4.75 -6.21 10.53
CA VAL A 97 5.03 -6.55 9.13
C VAL A 97 3.85 -7.22 8.42
N ARG A 98 2.99 -7.94 9.15
CA ARG A 98 1.80 -8.58 8.59
C ARG A 98 0.75 -7.53 8.23
N HIS A 99 0.56 -6.52 9.08
CA HIS A 99 -0.31 -5.39 8.78
C HIS A 99 0.24 -4.54 7.63
N ALA A 100 1.56 -4.32 7.58
CA ALA A 100 2.18 -3.70 6.43
C ALA A 100 1.89 -4.47 5.13
N ARG A 101 1.89 -5.82 5.17
CA ARG A 101 1.53 -6.64 4.01
C ARG A 101 0.05 -6.57 3.65
N ASP A 102 -0.85 -6.42 4.63
CA ASP A 102 -2.28 -6.19 4.40
C ASP A 102 -2.52 -4.88 3.64
N VAL A 103 -1.87 -3.79 4.05
CA VAL A 103 -1.95 -2.48 3.36
C VAL A 103 -1.44 -2.58 1.92
N LEU A 104 -0.35 -3.33 1.69
CA LEU A 104 0.20 -3.56 0.36
C LEU A 104 -0.73 -4.42 -0.52
N ASP A 105 -1.43 -5.39 0.08
CA ASP A 105 -2.43 -6.19 -0.61
C ASP A 105 -3.64 -5.35 -1.02
N GLU A 106 -4.13 -4.49 -0.12
CA GLU A 106 -5.21 -3.56 -0.43
C GLU A 106 -4.83 -2.60 -1.56
N THR A 107 -3.61 -2.07 -1.51
CA THR A 107 -3.09 -1.21 -2.58
C THR A 107 -3.05 -1.96 -3.91
N LEU A 108 -2.62 -3.23 -3.92
CA LEU A 108 -2.66 -4.07 -5.13
C LEU A 108 -4.09 -4.23 -5.67
N ARG A 109 -5.08 -4.44 -4.80
CA ARG A 109 -6.49 -4.59 -5.21
C ARG A 109 -6.99 -3.34 -5.93
N LEU A 110 -6.66 -2.16 -5.43
CA LEU A 110 -7.16 -0.88 -5.96
C LEU A 110 -6.38 -0.37 -7.18
N LEU A 111 -5.12 -0.76 -7.37
CA LEU A 111 -4.30 -0.24 -8.47
C LEU A 111 -4.75 -0.71 -9.86
N PRO A 112 -4.61 0.13 -10.90
CA PRO A 112 -4.82 -0.29 -12.29
C PRO A 112 -3.75 -1.30 -12.74
N ARG A 113 -4.09 -2.10 -13.77
CA ARG A 113 -3.31 -3.29 -14.20
C ARG A 113 -1.79 -3.10 -14.29
N ARG A 114 -1.32 -2.01 -14.90
CA ARG A 114 0.12 -1.77 -15.15
C ARG A 114 0.88 -1.44 -13.85
N PRO A 115 0.50 -0.40 -13.08
CA PRO A 115 1.05 -0.16 -11.74
C PRO A 115 0.95 -1.36 -10.80
N ARG A 116 -0.19 -2.06 -10.81
CA ARG A 116 -0.38 -3.29 -10.03
C ARG A 116 0.69 -4.34 -10.36
N ALA A 117 0.96 -4.59 -11.63
CA ALA A 117 1.96 -5.58 -12.04
C ALA A 117 3.38 -5.18 -11.59
N GLU A 118 3.72 -3.90 -11.58
CA GLU A 118 5.01 -3.42 -11.11
C GLU A 118 5.17 -3.58 -9.59
N LEU A 119 4.15 -3.18 -8.83
CA LEU A 119 4.13 -3.39 -7.38
C LEU A 119 4.17 -4.88 -7.05
N ALA A 120 3.39 -5.72 -7.74
CA ALA A 120 3.35 -7.16 -7.54
C ALA A 120 4.71 -7.83 -7.78
N ARG A 121 5.47 -7.40 -8.80
CA ARG A 121 6.84 -7.91 -9.02
C ARG A 121 7.77 -7.56 -7.87
N THR A 122 7.69 -6.34 -7.37
CA THR A 122 8.47 -5.90 -6.20
C THR A 122 8.11 -6.73 -4.97
N LEU A 123 6.82 -6.92 -4.71
CA LEU A 123 6.32 -7.69 -3.58
C LEU A 123 6.69 -9.17 -3.71
N SER A 124 6.63 -9.76 -4.90
CA SER A 124 7.00 -11.17 -5.11
C SER A 124 8.42 -11.50 -4.66
N ALA A 125 9.36 -10.56 -4.81
CA ALA A 125 10.74 -10.75 -4.34
C ALA A 125 10.85 -10.64 -2.81
N LEU A 126 10.08 -9.74 -2.19
CA LEU A 126 10.02 -9.58 -0.73
C LEU A 126 9.28 -10.75 -0.07
N ASP A 127 8.15 -11.17 -0.64
CA ASP A 127 7.33 -12.29 -0.19
C ASP A 127 8.15 -13.59 -0.16
N ARG A 128 8.99 -13.85 -1.19
CA ARG A 128 9.93 -14.99 -1.16
C ARG A 128 10.90 -14.93 0.00
N ARG A 129 11.56 -13.79 0.21
CA ARG A 129 12.49 -13.61 1.34
C ARG A 129 11.77 -13.75 2.69
N TYR A 130 10.53 -13.29 2.77
CA TYR A 130 9.72 -13.43 3.97
C TYR A 130 9.41 -14.90 4.25
N LEU A 131 9.03 -15.67 3.23
CA LEU A 131 8.84 -17.12 3.36
C LEU A 131 10.12 -17.85 3.79
N ASP A 132 11.27 -17.46 3.22
CA ASP A 132 12.56 -18.08 3.56
C ASP A 132 13.02 -17.77 4.99
N ARG A 133 12.62 -16.61 5.52
CA ARG A 133 13.06 -16.13 6.84
C ARG A 133 12.05 -16.32 7.95
N THR A 134 10.80 -16.68 7.66
CA THR A 134 9.75 -16.86 8.68
C THR A 134 9.25 -18.29 8.69
N LEU A 135 8.97 -18.83 9.88
CA LEU A 135 8.47 -20.19 10.00
C LEU A 135 6.95 -20.26 9.80
N PRO A 136 6.44 -21.30 9.09
CA PRO A 136 5.01 -21.56 9.04
C PRO A 136 4.46 -21.84 10.44
N ASP A 137 3.29 -21.30 10.74
CA ASP A 137 2.55 -21.66 11.96
C ASP A 137 1.87 -23.03 11.76
N PRO A 138 2.22 -24.07 12.56
CA PRO A 138 1.59 -25.37 12.46
C PRO A 138 0.14 -25.40 12.99
N ARG A 139 -0.27 -24.38 13.76
CA ARG A 139 -1.62 -24.27 14.35
C ARG A 139 -2.17 -22.86 14.12
N PRO A 140 -2.42 -22.47 12.86
CA PRO A 140 -2.90 -21.13 12.56
C PRO A 140 -4.19 -20.85 13.31
N HIS A 141 -4.21 -19.79 14.12
CA HIS A 141 -5.44 -19.34 14.76
C HIS A 141 -6.48 -18.99 13.69
N PRO A 142 -7.74 -19.44 13.85
CA PRO A 142 -8.80 -19.05 12.93
C PRO A 142 -8.96 -17.52 12.97
N ALA A 143 -9.13 -16.91 11.79
CA ALA A 143 -9.51 -15.51 11.69
C ALA A 143 -10.82 -15.34 12.48
N THR A 144 -10.78 -14.50 13.51
CA THR A 144 -11.83 -14.07 14.46
C THR A 144 -13.25 -14.63 14.25
N SER A 145 -13.85 -15.13 15.33
CA SER A 145 -15.15 -15.84 15.44
C SER A 145 -16.43 -15.13 14.94
N ALA A 146 -16.34 -14.04 14.17
CA ALA A 146 -17.48 -13.20 13.78
C ALA A 146 -17.68 -13.02 12.26
N ALA A 147 -16.77 -13.50 11.41
CA ALA A 147 -16.89 -13.42 9.95
C ALA A 147 -16.89 -14.82 9.31
N PRO A 148 -17.58 -15.06 8.18
CA PRO A 148 -17.53 -16.34 7.48
C PRO A 148 -16.07 -16.72 7.22
N ALA A 149 -15.74 -17.98 7.51
CA ALA A 149 -14.41 -18.58 7.65
C ALA A 149 -13.49 -18.42 6.42
N THR A 150 -13.14 -17.19 6.10
CA THR A 150 -12.13 -16.88 5.10
C THR A 150 -10.80 -17.18 5.74
N PRO A 151 -10.04 -18.13 5.20
CA PRO A 151 -8.81 -18.55 5.85
C PRO A 151 -7.83 -17.37 5.78
N ALA A 152 -7.23 -17.01 6.93
CA ALA A 152 -6.36 -15.84 7.04
C ALA A 152 -5.31 -15.82 5.91
N PRO A 153 -4.89 -14.65 5.41
CA PRO A 153 -3.85 -14.59 4.40
C PRO A 153 -2.58 -15.35 4.81
N TRP A 154 -1.82 -15.88 3.85
CA TRP A 154 -0.69 -16.77 4.13
C TRP A 154 0.42 -16.12 4.97
N TRP A 155 0.56 -14.78 4.92
CA TRP A 155 1.52 -14.03 5.73
C TRP A 155 1.11 -13.91 7.20
N HIS A 156 -0.16 -14.12 7.53
CA HIS A 156 -0.64 -14.25 8.91
C HIS A 156 -0.49 -15.67 9.47
N ARG A 157 -0.22 -16.67 8.61
CA ARG A 157 0.00 -18.08 9.01
C ARG A 157 1.48 -18.36 9.30
N ARG A 158 2.13 -17.43 10.00
CA ARG A 158 3.55 -17.52 10.38
C ARG A 158 3.67 -17.36 11.89
N LEU A 159 4.64 -18.05 12.47
CA LEU A 159 4.94 -17.92 13.90
C LEU A 159 5.34 -16.48 14.20
N GLY A 160 4.59 -15.85 15.10
CA GLY A 160 4.91 -14.52 15.62
C GLY A 160 5.88 -14.57 16.80
N GLU A 161 6.35 -13.40 17.23
CA GLU A 161 7.14 -13.28 18.45
C GLU A 161 6.36 -13.82 19.65
N GLY A 162 7.07 -14.49 20.58
CA GLY A 162 6.47 -15.23 21.69
C GLY A 162 6.20 -16.71 21.39
N ALA A 163 6.38 -17.16 20.15
CA ALA A 163 6.39 -18.59 19.79
C ALA A 163 7.77 -19.26 20.00
N GLU A 164 8.76 -18.53 20.49
CA GLU A 164 10.18 -18.90 20.51
C GLU A 164 10.53 -19.92 21.62
N GLY A 165 9.55 -20.33 22.43
CA GLY A 165 9.72 -21.17 23.62
C GLY A 165 8.88 -22.45 23.66
N TRP A 166 8.49 -22.99 22.50
CA TRP A 166 7.77 -24.26 22.37
C TRP A 166 8.68 -25.38 21.85
#